data_AF-A0AA37XIS6-F1
#
_entry.id   AF-A0AA37XIS6-F1
#
_cell.length_a   1.000
_cell.length_b   1.000
_cell.length_c   1.000
_cell.angle_alpha   90.00
_cell.angle_beta   90.00
_cell.angle_gamma   90.00
#
_symmetry.space_group_name_H-M   'P 1'
#
loop_
_entity.id
_entity.type
_entity.pdbx_description
1 polymer ?
#
loop_
_entity_poly.entity_id
_entity_poly.type
_entity_poly.pdbx_seq_one_letter_code
_entity_poly.pdbx_strand_id
1 'polypeptide(L)' 'MQQEAARKLNFRTGKTMMVAQQLYEGISLGKGGTTGLITYMRTDSKRIADSAKQEVTDFIEETYGKNYAAHSNKK' A
#
# COMPACT_ATOMS: atom_id res chain seq x y z
N MET A 1 -1.83 1.35 -10.09
CA MET A 1 -1.91 -0.08 -9.72
C MET A 1 -2.08 -1.00 -10.93
N GLN A 2 -3.22 -0.97 -11.63
CA GLN A 2 -3.51 -1.92 -12.73
C GLN A 2 -2.46 -1.91 -13.86
N GLN A 3 -2.05 -0.72 -14.32
CA GLN A 3 -1.01 -0.58 -15.36
C GLN A 3 0.32 -1.21 -14.93
N GLU A 4 0.77 -0.93 -13.72
CA GLU A 4 2.02 -1.49 -13.19
C GLU A 4 1.94 -3.00 -12.94
N ALA A 5 0.78 -3.52 -12.51
CA ALA A 5 0.57 -4.96 -12.37
C ALA A 5 0.59 -5.69 -13.72
N ALA A 6 0.04 -5.09 -14.78
CA ALA A 6 0.15 -5.63 -16.13
C ALA A 6 1.61 -5.62 -16.60
N ARG A 7 2.33 -4.51 -16.40
CA ARG A 7 3.72 -4.33 -16.85
C ARG A 7 4.73 -5.22 -16.12
N LYS A 8 4.61 -5.35 -14.80
CA LYS A 8 5.61 -6.03 -13.95
C LYS A 8 5.26 -7.49 -13.64
N LEU A 9 3.99 -7.81 -13.57
CA LEU A 9 3.51 -9.12 -13.12
C LEU A 9 2.73 -9.89 -14.21
N ASN A 10 2.55 -9.31 -15.40
CA ASN A 10 1.73 -9.87 -16.49
C ASN A 10 0.28 -10.18 -16.07
N PHE A 11 -0.26 -9.45 -15.08
CA PHE A 11 -1.64 -9.64 -14.65
C PHE A 11 -2.61 -8.88 -15.56
N ARG A 12 -3.61 -9.59 -16.06
CA ARG A 12 -4.79 -8.95 -16.65
C ARG A 12 -5.52 -8.15 -15.57
N THR A 13 -6.19 -7.07 -15.96
CA THR A 13 -6.93 -6.17 -15.05
C THR A 13 -7.86 -6.94 -14.10
N GLY A 14 -8.62 -7.91 -14.61
CA GLY A 14 -9.51 -8.74 -13.78
C GLY A 14 -8.79 -9.49 -12.66
N LYS A 15 -7.60 -10.06 -12.95
CA LYS A 15 -6.78 -10.75 -11.95
C LYS A 15 -6.24 -9.78 -10.90
N THR A 16 -5.75 -8.61 -11.31
CA THR A 16 -5.30 -7.57 -10.38
C THR A 16 -6.41 -7.16 -9.43
N MET A 17 -7.62 -6.94 -9.93
CA MET A 17 -8.73 -6.50 -9.09
C MET A 17 -9.24 -7.61 -8.17
N MET A 18 -9.24 -8.86 -8.62
CA MET A 18 -9.60 -10.00 -7.78
C MET A 18 -8.64 -10.17 -6.60
N VAL A 19 -7.32 -10.10 -6.84
CA VAL A 19 -6.32 -10.20 -5.76
C VAL A 19 -6.43 -8.99 -4.83
N ALA A 20 -6.59 -7.78 -5.36
CA ALA A 20 -6.75 -6.58 -4.55
C ALA A 20 -8.02 -6.64 -3.67
N GLN A 21 -9.12 -7.20 -4.16
CA GLN A 21 -10.33 -7.43 -3.36
C GLN A 21 -10.03 -8.32 -2.15
N GLN A 22 -9.35 -9.44 -2.36
CA GLN A 22 -8.98 -10.37 -1.28
C GLN A 22 -8.07 -9.70 -0.24
N LEU A 23 -7.11 -8.89 -0.68
CA LEU A 23 -6.23 -8.15 0.23
C LEU A 23 -6.99 -7.09 1.04
N TYR A 24 -8.03 -6.48 0.48
CA TYR A 24 -8.87 -5.50 1.16
C TYR A 24 -9.82 -6.15 2.17
N GLU A 25 -10.53 -7.21 1.77
CA GLU A 25 -11.44 -7.97 2.65
C GLU A 25 -10.68 -8.71 3.75
N GLY A 26 -9.43 -9.08 3.45
CA GLY A 26 -8.48 -9.62 4.37
C GLY A 26 -8.11 -11.06 4.06
N ILE A 27 -6.89 -11.42 4.47
CA ILE A 27 -6.36 -12.76 4.34
C ILE A 27 -6.02 -13.33 5.72
N SER A 28 -6.13 -14.64 5.86
CA SER A 28 -5.74 -15.31 7.10
C SER A 28 -4.21 -15.31 7.24
N LEU A 29 -3.70 -14.64 8.28
CA LEU A 29 -2.27 -14.57 8.59
C LEU A 29 -1.87 -15.60 9.67
N GLY A 30 -2.46 -16.79 9.60
CA GLY A 30 -2.22 -17.86 10.57
C GLY A 30 -2.81 -17.51 11.93
N LYS A 31 -1.96 -17.42 12.98
CA LYS A 31 -2.41 -17.22 14.37
C LYS A 31 -3.03 -15.84 14.62
N GLY A 32 -2.86 -14.88 13.72
CA GLY A 32 -3.35 -13.50 13.85
C GLY A 32 -4.78 -13.25 13.35
N GLY A 33 -5.46 -14.26 12.80
CA GLY A 33 -6.79 -14.10 12.22
C GLY A 33 -6.79 -13.49 10.81
N THR A 34 -7.96 -13.05 10.35
CA THR A 34 -8.15 -12.40 9.04
C THR A 34 -7.86 -10.91 9.13
N THR A 35 -6.91 -10.43 8.35
CA THR A 35 -6.47 -9.02 8.37
C THR A 35 -6.52 -8.41 6.98
N GLY A 36 -7.14 -7.24 6.86
CA GLY A 36 -7.09 -6.39 5.66
C GLY A 36 -5.71 -5.76 5.50
N LEU A 37 -5.08 -5.97 4.36
CA LEU A 37 -3.68 -5.57 4.09
C LEU A 37 -3.54 -4.31 3.26
N ILE A 38 -4.60 -3.90 2.56
CA ILE A 38 -4.60 -2.69 1.73
C ILE A 38 -5.87 -1.88 1.97
N THR A 39 -5.83 -0.60 1.60
CA THR A 39 -7.02 0.25 1.54
C THR A 39 -7.88 -0.09 0.33
N TYR A 40 -9.07 0.52 0.28
CA TYR A 40 -10.02 0.27 -0.81
C TYR A 40 -9.39 0.54 -2.19
N MET A 41 -9.36 -0.49 -3.02
CA MET A 41 -8.59 -0.55 -4.27
C MET A 41 -9.23 0.14 -5.47
N ARG A 42 -10.52 0.54 -5.38
CA ARG A 42 -11.21 1.31 -6.42
C ARG A 42 -11.26 2.78 -6.00
N THR A 43 -10.17 3.49 -6.27
CA THR A 43 -10.00 4.90 -5.92
C THR A 43 -9.28 5.62 -7.05
N ASP A 44 -9.65 6.87 -7.31
CA ASP A 44 -8.93 7.84 -8.14
C ASP A 44 -8.03 8.78 -7.31
N SER A 45 -8.20 8.76 -5.99
CA SER A 45 -7.44 9.58 -5.04
C SER A 45 -6.03 9.03 -4.81
N LYS A 46 -5.06 9.95 -4.77
CA LYS A 46 -3.68 9.71 -4.31
C LYS A 46 -3.45 10.21 -2.88
N ARG A 47 -4.50 10.66 -2.19
CA ARG A 47 -4.41 11.21 -0.83
C ARG A 47 -4.01 10.11 0.15
N ILE A 48 -3.03 10.40 0.98
CA ILE A 48 -2.58 9.55 2.10
C ILE A 48 -2.98 10.24 3.40
N ALA A 49 -3.52 9.49 4.35
CA ALA A 49 -3.85 10.00 5.68
C ALA A 49 -2.57 10.42 6.43
N ASP A 50 -2.65 11.45 7.27
CA ASP A 50 -1.47 11.98 7.94
C ASP A 50 -0.85 10.96 8.93
N SER A 51 -1.67 10.10 9.54
CA SER A 51 -1.17 8.98 10.35
C SER A 51 -0.32 8.00 9.54
N ALA A 52 -0.80 7.58 8.36
CA ALA A 52 -0.06 6.68 7.48
C ALA A 52 1.21 7.32 6.92
N LYS A 53 1.24 8.64 6.71
CA LYS A 53 2.47 9.35 6.34
C LYS A 53 3.50 9.30 7.46
N GLN A 54 3.08 9.52 8.70
CA GLN A 54 3.99 9.46 9.85
C GLN A 54 4.56 8.05 10.02
N GLU A 55 3.72 7.01 9.99
CA GLU A 55 4.16 5.61 10.09
C GLU A 55 5.16 5.23 8.98
N VAL A 56 4.91 5.66 7.74
CA VAL A 56 5.83 5.42 6.62
C VAL A 56 7.13 6.20 6.78
N THR A 57 7.09 7.44 7.25
CA THR A 57 8.29 8.24 7.55
C THR A 57 9.15 7.52 8.58
N ASP A 58 8.57 7.11 9.71
CA ASP A 58 9.28 6.43 10.80
C ASP A 58 9.92 5.12 10.30
N PHE A 59 9.15 4.33 9.54
CA PHE A 59 9.66 3.09 8.93
C PHE A 59 10.84 3.33 7.97
N ILE A 60 10.78 4.39 7.14
CA ILE A 60 11.85 4.71 6.21
C ILE A 60 13.09 5.19 6.95
N GLU A 61 12.93 6.02 7.98
CA GLU A 61 14.05 6.49 8.81
C GLU A 61 14.77 5.32 9.48
N GLU A 62 14.02 4.35 10.02
CA GLU A 62 14.57 3.16 10.68
C GLU A 62 15.26 2.22 9.69
N THR A 63 14.62 1.96 8.54
CA THR A 63 15.08 0.91 7.60
C THR A 63 16.17 1.41 6.64
N TYR A 64 16.07 2.66 6.19
CA TYR A 64 16.93 3.21 5.13
C TYR A 64 17.74 4.42 5.58
N GLY A 65 17.44 4.98 6.74
CA GLY A 65 18.09 6.18 7.28
C GLY A 65 17.37 7.47 6.91
N LYS A 66 17.55 8.49 7.75
CA LYS A 66 16.82 9.76 7.69
C LYS A 66 16.86 10.43 6.33
N ASN A 67 17.99 10.37 5.61
CA ASN A 67 18.15 11.02 4.30
C ASN A 67 17.17 10.52 3.22
N TYR A 68 16.53 9.36 3.42
CA TYR A 68 15.54 8.80 2.49
C TYR A 68 14.09 9.13 2.87
N ALA A 69 13.86 9.62 4.08
CA ALA A 69 12.52 10.00 4.52
C ALA A 69 12.09 11.33 3.88
N ALA A 70 10.81 11.40 3.51
CA ALA A 70 10.22 12.62 2.99
C ALA A 70 10.06 13.63 4.14
N HIS A 71 11.07 14.46 4.34
CA HIS A 71 10.95 15.62 5.20
C HIS A 71 9.98 16.58 4.52
N SER A 72 8.85 16.87 5.17
CA SER A 72 7.92 17.86 4.65
C SER A 72 8.65 19.20 4.55
N ASN A 73 9.13 19.55 3.35
CA ASN A 73 9.43 20.92 3.03
C ASN A 73 8.08 21.65 3.04
N LYS A 74 7.70 22.18 4.21
CA LYS A 74 6.70 23.23 4.29
C LYS A 74 7.25 24.41 3.49
N LYS A 75 6.89 24.48 2.21
CA LYS A 75 6.86 25.73 1.47
C LYS A 75 5.52 26.41 1.72
#